data_AF-A0A9D5SX25-F1
#
_entry.id   AF-A0A9D5SX25-F1
#
_cell.length_a   1.000
_cell.length_b   1.000
_cell.length_c   1.000
_cell.angle_alpha   90.00
_cell.angle_beta   90.00
_cell.angle_gamma   90.00
#
_symmetry.space_group_name_H-M   'P 1'
#
loop_
_entity.id
_entity.type
_entity.pdbx_description
1 polymer ?
#
loop_
_entity_poly.entity_id
_entity_poly.type
_entity_poly.pdbx_seq_one_letter_code
_entity_poly.pdbx_strand_id
1 'polypeptide(L)'
;MNKNESKPIFSRKTPLRELLKSPVGYDIAERLLNTFGKNATLLNNKIIGGIRLGALPRLSKGMVDEALLDTIINMLNSVEAMGPLRTEGEYLPAWWKEMVVYQIYPRSFCDYDGDGVGDLAGITANLDYLAELGINAIWMSPICDSPNDDNGYDIRDYRKIMAEFGTMEDFRCLLAEAHRRGIRVIMDMVLNHSSDEHEWFQRALAGEKKYQDYYYFVDGEPDTPPNNWLSFFSGSAWNYYPEIGKWALHSFSKKQMDLNWENPELREELFDIMRFWLDEGVDGFRLDVISIISKTKGLPDGSDILGSMLGFRGIEHYFFGPRLHEFLRELRANSFGRYDAFTVGETPGTGMHMNQMLTAEERGELDTVLCFDHLDCPGKNKYDNYLYDLRWMKKVLTAQQIDYTKSCWNVLFFENHDNPRMISKVNPDPAYRDAIGKL
;
A
#
# COMPACT_ATOMS: atom_id res chain seq x y z
N MET A 1 -24.47 -2.82 -23.04
CA MET A 1 -25.49 -2.15 -22.21
C MET A 1 -25.76 -3.00 -20.97
N ASN A 2 -24.97 -2.83 -19.91
CA ASN A 2 -25.16 -3.59 -18.66
C ASN A 2 -26.27 -2.93 -17.83
N LYS A 3 -27.44 -3.58 -17.76
CA LYS A 3 -28.59 -3.19 -16.94
C LYS A 3 -28.42 -3.72 -15.50
N ASN A 4 -27.46 -3.21 -14.75
CA ASN A 4 -27.41 -3.43 -13.31
C ASN A 4 -26.71 -2.27 -12.56
N GLU A 5 -26.99 -1.03 -12.95
CA GLU A 5 -26.69 0.11 -12.07
C GLU A 5 -27.67 0.07 -10.89
N SER A 6 -27.25 -0.55 -9.80
CA SER A 6 -27.92 -0.43 -8.50
C SER A 6 -28.06 1.05 -8.16
N LYS A 7 -29.25 1.50 -7.72
CA LYS A 7 -29.45 2.88 -7.27
C LYS A 7 -28.40 3.24 -6.19
N PRO A 8 -27.81 4.45 -6.24
CA PRO A 8 -26.82 4.86 -5.25
C PRO A 8 -27.42 4.87 -3.84
N ILE A 9 -26.73 4.20 -2.90
CA ILE A 9 -27.10 4.11 -1.48
C ILE A 9 -26.79 5.43 -0.78
N PHE A 10 -25.61 5.98 -1.03
CA PHE A 10 -25.20 7.28 -0.53
C PHE A 10 -25.54 8.36 -1.56
N SER A 11 -26.06 9.48 -1.09
CA SER A 11 -26.36 10.64 -1.93
C SER A 11 -26.17 11.91 -1.14
N ARG A 12 -26.26 13.05 -1.81
CA ARG A 12 -26.26 14.38 -1.18
C ARG A 12 -27.37 14.54 -0.12
N LYS A 13 -28.39 13.69 -0.10
CA LYS A 13 -29.47 13.69 0.90
C LYS A 13 -29.16 12.83 2.13
N THR A 14 -28.13 11.99 2.07
CA THR A 14 -27.76 11.07 3.14
C THR A 14 -27.23 11.82 4.36
N PRO A 15 -27.73 11.55 5.58
CA PRO A 15 -27.21 12.12 6.82
C PRO A 15 -25.79 11.63 7.13
N LEU A 16 -24.96 12.46 7.77
CA LEU A 16 -23.58 12.10 8.15
C LEU A 16 -23.50 10.85 9.04
N ARG A 17 -24.48 10.62 9.92
CA ARG A 17 -24.50 9.42 10.77
C ARG A 17 -24.52 8.11 9.98
N GLU A 18 -25.03 8.13 8.75
CA GLU A 18 -25.10 6.94 7.91
C GLU A 18 -23.72 6.52 7.39
N LEU A 19 -22.72 7.43 7.38
CA LEU A 19 -21.34 7.08 7.04
C LEU A 19 -20.79 6.02 7.99
N LEU A 20 -21.16 6.07 9.28
CA LEU A 20 -20.72 5.11 10.30
C LEU A 20 -21.25 3.68 10.07
N LYS A 21 -22.17 3.48 9.12
CA LYS A 21 -22.71 2.15 8.77
C LYS A 21 -21.97 1.50 7.60
N SER A 22 -21.12 2.25 6.90
CA SER A 22 -20.26 1.73 5.83
C SER A 22 -18.82 1.67 6.36
N PRO A 23 -18.09 0.56 6.14
CA PRO A 23 -16.65 0.46 6.46
C PRO A 23 -15.85 1.66 5.92
N VAL A 24 -15.98 1.91 4.61
CA VAL A 24 -15.33 3.02 3.91
C VAL A 24 -15.78 4.38 4.48
N GLY A 25 -17.08 4.54 4.72
CA GLY A 25 -17.61 5.79 5.28
C GLY A 25 -17.14 6.09 6.71
N TYR A 26 -16.94 5.05 7.52
CA TYR A 26 -16.42 5.18 8.87
C TYR A 26 -14.98 5.69 8.83
N ASP A 27 -14.10 5.02 8.09
CA ASP A 27 -12.66 5.35 8.08
C ASP A 27 -12.38 6.72 7.45
N ILE A 28 -13.10 7.10 6.38
CA ILE A 28 -13.04 8.47 5.84
C ILE A 28 -13.42 9.48 6.92
N ALA A 29 -14.55 9.25 7.62
CA ALA A 29 -15.03 10.17 8.63
C ALA A 29 -14.06 10.26 9.81
N GLU A 30 -13.50 9.13 10.25
CA GLU A 30 -12.50 9.09 11.31
C GLU A 30 -11.24 9.84 10.90
N ARG A 31 -10.69 9.58 9.72
CA ARG A 31 -9.47 10.24 9.24
C ARG A 31 -9.64 11.74 9.11
N LEU A 32 -10.73 12.19 8.47
CA LEU A 32 -11.05 13.62 8.34
C LEU A 32 -11.22 14.27 9.71
N LEU A 33 -11.93 13.65 10.65
CA LEU A 33 -12.15 14.24 11.98
C LEU A 33 -10.88 14.24 12.83
N ASN A 34 -10.02 13.23 12.71
CA ASN A 34 -8.74 13.14 13.42
C ASN A 34 -7.79 14.29 13.01
N THR A 35 -7.83 14.75 11.75
CA THR A 35 -7.12 15.96 11.30
C THR A 35 -7.50 17.20 12.12
N PHE A 36 -8.72 17.24 12.69
CA PHE A 36 -9.20 18.32 13.56
C PHE A 36 -9.18 17.96 15.05
N GLY A 37 -8.51 16.87 15.45
CA GLY A 37 -8.48 16.38 16.82
C GLY A 37 -9.86 15.95 17.34
N LYS A 38 -10.75 15.48 16.45
CA LYS A 38 -12.07 14.93 16.75
C LYS A 38 -12.12 13.45 16.35
N ASN A 39 -13.12 12.72 16.84
CA ASN A 39 -13.34 11.30 16.54
C ASN A 39 -14.68 11.12 15.80
N ALA A 40 -14.77 10.12 14.92
CA ALA A 40 -15.97 9.70 14.19
C ALA A 40 -17.25 9.56 15.06
N THR A 41 -17.11 9.16 16.33
CA THR A 41 -18.22 9.11 17.31
C THR A 41 -18.96 10.43 17.49
N LEU A 42 -18.36 11.57 17.12
CA LEU A 42 -19.03 12.87 17.07
C LEU A 42 -20.27 12.84 16.15
N LEU A 43 -20.25 12.01 15.10
CA LEU A 43 -21.37 11.84 14.18
C LEU A 43 -22.58 11.10 14.80
N ASN A 44 -22.43 10.48 15.99
CA ASN A 44 -23.57 9.94 16.74
C ASN A 44 -24.44 11.05 17.36
N ASN A 45 -23.91 12.27 17.52
CA ASN A 45 -24.71 13.39 18.00
C ASN A 45 -25.89 13.66 17.05
N LYS A 46 -27.10 13.84 17.59
CA LYS A 46 -28.31 14.01 16.77
C LYS A 46 -28.23 15.18 15.80
N ILE A 47 -27.63 16.30 16.24
CA ILE A 47 -27.50 17.53 15.46
C ILE A 47 -26.43 17.34 14.39
N ILE A 48 -25.21 17.00 14.78
CA ILE A 48 -24.08 16.85 13.84
C ILE A 48 -24.33 15.72 12.85
N GLY A 49 -24.70 14.53 13.34
CA GLY A 49 -25.04 13.38 12.50
C GLY A 49 -26.28 13.55 11.63
N GLY A 50 -27.12 14.56 11.91
CA GLY A 50 -28.30 14.89 11.13
C GLY A 50 -28.02 15.80 9.92
N ILE A 51 -26.82 16.40 9.86
CA ILE A 51 -26.38 17.18 8.71
C ILE A 51 -26.34 16.27 7.49
N ARG A 52 -26.87 16.74 6.37
CA ARG A 52 -26.83 15.99 5.10
C ARG A 52 -25.49 16.22 4.40
N LEU A 53 -25.00 15.20 3.71
CA LEU A 53 -23.77 15.28 2.89
C LEU A 53 -23.75 16.50 1.97
N GLY A 54 -24.86 16.80 1.28
CA GLY A 54 -25.00 17.97 0.41
C GLY A 54 -24.94 19.34 1.10
N ALA A 55 -24.95 19.39 2.43
CA ALA A 55 -24.74 20.62 3.18
C ALA A 55 -23.26 20.86 3.51
N LEU A 56 -22.39 19.83 3.39
CA LEU A 56 -20.97 19.93 3.70
C LEU A 56 -20.29 21.07 2.93
N PRO A 57 -20.53 21.28 1.61
CA PRO A 57 -19.81 22.34 0.91
C PRO A 57 -20.07 23.74 1.47
N ARG A 58 -21.27 23.96 1.99
CA ARG A 58 -21.65 25.24 2.62
C ARG A 58 -21.17 25.36 4.06
N LEU A 59 -21.19 24.26 4.81
CA LEU A 59 -20.89 24.26 6.25
C LEU A 59 -19.40 24.13 6.57
N SER A 60 -18.63 23.55 5.66
CA SER A 60 -17.22 23.24 5.83
C SER A 60 -16.30 24.45 5.65
N LYS A 61 -16.85 25.62 5.30
CA LYS A 61 -16.10 26.86 5.00
C LYS A 61 -15.00 26.65 3.94
N GLY A 62 -15.34 25.93 2.87
CA GLY A 62 -14.40 25.63 1.79
C GLY A 62 -13.44 24.50 2.13
N MET A 63 -13.72 23.66 3.12
CA MET A 63 -12.96 22.42 3.34
C MET A 63 -13.44 21.25 2.48
N VAL A 64 -14.71 21.27 2.08
CA VAL A 64 -15.32 20.30 1.19
C VAL A 64 -15.91 21.08 0.05
N ASP A 65 -15.46 20.85 -1.18
CA ASP A 65 -16.09 21.43 -2.37
C ASP A 65 -17.10 20.44 -2.98
N GLU A 66 -17.78 20.86 -4.06
CA GLU A 66 -18.79 20.03 -4.71
C GLU A 66 -18.19 18.80 -5.39
N ALA A 67 -16.98 18.93 -5.98
CA ALA A 67 -16.30 17.84 -6.67
C ALA A 67 -15.84 16.78 -5.67
N LEU A 68 -15.24 17.20 -4.56
CA LEU A 68 -14.85 16.32 -3.46
C LEU A 68 -16.04 15.57 -2.88
N LEU A 69 -17.16 16.26 -2.68
CA LEU A 69 -18.37 15.61 -2.18
C LEU A 69 -18.82 14.51 -3.15
N ASP A 70 -18.81 14.78 -4.45
CA ASP A 70 -19.18 13.79 -5.45
C ASP A 70 -18.17 12.64 -5.50
N THR A 71 -16.86 12.88 -5.36
CA THR A 71 -15.84 11.83 -5.24
C THR A 71 -16.09 10.94 -4.02
N ILE A 72 -16.31 11.53 -2.83
CA ILE A 72 -16.63 10.76 -1.62
C ILE A 72 -17.90 9.94 -1.82
N ILE A 73 -18.95 10.53 -2.38
CA ILE A 73 -20.21 9.81 -2.65
C ILE A 73 -19.99 8.68 -3.65
N ASN A 74 -19.18 8.87 -4.69
CA ASN A 74 -18.86 7.83 -5.66
C ASN A 74 -18.07 6.70 -5.01
N MET A 75 -17.08 7.02 -4.18
CA MET A 75 -16.29 6.03 -3.44
C MET A 75 -17.17 5.21 -2.49
N LEU A 76 -18.08 5.86 -1.76
CA LEU A 76 -19.06 5.21 -0.89
C LEU A 76 -20.07 4.32 -1.63
N ASN A 77 -20.33 4.60 -2.91
CA ASN A 77 -21.22 3.82 -3.76
C ASN A 77 -20.48 2.85 -4.69
N SER A 78 -19.15 2.76 -4.60
CA SER A 78 -18.41 1.74 -5.31
C SER A 78 -18.96 0.36 -4.91
N VAL A 79 -19.04 -0.54 -5.90
CA VAL A 79 -19.84 -1.79 -5.86
C VAL A 79 -19.47 -2.70 -4.67
N GLU A 80 -18.33 -2.47 -4.04
CA GLU A 80 -17.76 -3.30 -2.98
C GLU A 80 -17.84 -2.70 -1.58
N ALA A 81 -18.31 -1.45 -1.46
CA ALA A 81 -18.60 -0.81 -0.17
C ALA A 81 -19.85 -1.39 0.53
N MET A 82 -20.43 -2.47 0.00
CA MET A 82 -21.70 -3.04 0.45
C MET A 82 -21.55 -4.42 1.11
N GLY A 83 -21.73 -4.41 2.42
CA GLY A 83 -21.95 -5.61 3.23
C GLY A 83 -21.20 -5.51 4.56
N PRO A 84 -21.86 -5.73 5.72
CA PRO A 84 -21.12 -5.86 6.96
C PRO A 84 -20.16 -7.06 6.80
N LEU A 85 -18.89 -6.83 7.14
CA LEU A 85 -17.90 -7.90 7.20
C LEU A 85 -18.35 -8.94 8.22
N ARG A 86 -18.03 -10.21 7.99
CA ARG A 86 -18.37 -11.26 8.92
C ARG A 86 -17.54 -11.05 10.20
N THR A 87 -18.17 -10.57 11.27
CA THR A 87 -17.46 -10.30 12.53
C THR A 87 -17.24 -11.55 13.39
N GLU A 88 -17.94 -12.64 13.07
CA GLU A 88 -17.90 -13.90 13.82
C GLU A 88 -17.59 -15.09 12.92
N GLY A 89 -16.58 -15.88 13.27
CA GLY A 89 -16.18 -17.09 12.57
C GLY A 89 -15.36 -18.00 13.46
N GLU A 90 -15.17 -19.24 13.02
CA GLU A 90 -14.17 -20.12 13.62
C GLU A 90 -12.79 -19.66 13.20
N TYR A 91 -11.82 -19.75 14.11
CA TYR A 91 -10.42 -19.48 13.78
C TYR A 91 -9.96 -20.50 12.75
N LEU A 92 -9.53 -20.03 11.57
CA LEU A 92 -8.86 -20.85 10.58
C LEU A 92 -7.35 -20.85 10.83
N PRO A 93 -6.74 -21.99 11.20
CA PRO A 93 -5.30 -22.08 11.35
C PRO A 93 -4.60 -21.85 10.01
N ALA A 94 -3.49 -21.11 10.03
CA ALA A 94 -2.59 -20.98 8.91
C ALA A 94 -1.17 -20.78 9.44
N TRP A 95 -0.17 -21.35 8.78
CA TRP A 95 1.22 -21.29 9.22
C TRP A 95 1.71 -19.84 9.41
N TRP A 96 1.24 -18.93 8.54
CA TRP A 96 1.60 -17.53 8.57
C TRP A 96 1.02 -16.76 9.79
N LYS A 97 -0.03 -17.28 10.42
CA LYS A 97 -0.59 -16.70 11.66
C LYS A 97 0.32 -16.94 12.88
N GLU A 98 1.26 -17.88 12.78
CA GLU A 98 2.21 -18.25 13.85
C GLU A 98 3.63 -17.74 13.54
N MET A 99 3.77 -16.85 12.56
CA MET A 99 5.07 -16.31 12.18
C MET A 99 5.59 -15.24 13.12
N VAL A 100 6.91 -15.26 13.30
CA VAL A 100 7.72 -14.12 13.73
C VAL A 100 8.59 -13.76 12.53
N VAL A 101 8.22 -12.65 11.87
CA VAL A 101 8.88 -12.19 10.64
C VAL A 101 10.01 -11.22 10.99
N TYR A 102 11.20 -11.43 10.42
CA TYR A 102 12.30 -10.49 10.47
C TYR A 102 12.42 -9.75 9.13
N GLN A 103 12.20 -8.43 9.13
CA GLN A 103 12.45 -7.63 7.94
C GLN A 103 13.95 -7.41 7.75
N ILE A 104 14.46 -7.73 6.56
CA ILE A 104 15.82 -7.45 6.14
C ILE A 104 15.78 -6.38 5.05
N TYR A 105 16.55 -5.31 5.25
CA TYR A 105 16.91 -4.36 4.22
C TYR A 105 18.29 -4.73 3.68
N PRO A 106 18.39 -5.49 2.55
CA PRO A 106 19.61 -6.23 2.17
C PRO A 106 20.86 -5.35 2.15
N ARG A 107 20.76 -4.20 1.49
CA ARG A 107 21.82 -3.19 1.34
C ARG A 107 22.52 -2.78 2.63
N SER A 108 21.87 -2.89 3.79
CA SER A 108 22.43 -2.46 5.08
C SER A 108 22.46 -3.54 6.15
N PHE A 109 22.26 -4.81 5.76
CA PHE A 109 22.23 -5.91 6.72
C PHE A 109 23.62 -6.49 6.98
N CYS A 110 24.25 -7.06 5.95
CA CYS A 110 25.56 -7.67 6.06
C CYS A 110 26.24 -7.72 4.70
N ASP A 111 27.40 -7.06 4.59
CA ASP A 111 28.30 -7.08 3.43
C ASP A 111 29.27 -8.27 3.55
N TYR A 112 29.23 -9.19 2.58
CA TYR A 112 30.03 -10.41 2.57
C TYR A 112 31.28 -10.31 1.69
N ASP A 113 31.23 -9.54 0.60
CA ASP A 113 32.32 -9.44 -0.38
C ASP A 113 33.24 -8.22 -0.17
N GLY A 114 32.86 -7.30 0.73
CA GLY A 114 33.64 -6.17 1.18
C GLY A 114 33.50 -4.91 0.30
N ASP A 115 32.46 -4.82 -0.54
CA ASP A 115 32.23 -3.66 -1.40
C ASP A 115 31.54 -2.47 -0.70
N GLY A 116 31.09 -2.66 0.55
CA GLY A 116 30.40 -1.68 1.38
C GLY A 116 28.87 -1.76 1.33
N VAL A 117 28.30 -2.70 0.58
CA VAL A 117 26.86 -2.94 0.43
C VAL A 117 26.52 -4.35 0.91
N GLY A 118 25.42 -4.49 1.66
CA GLY A 118 24.95 -5.81 2.08
C GLY A 118 24.36 -6.63 0.93
N ASP A 119 24.60 -7.93 0.93
CA ASP A 119 24.30 -8.84 -0.18
C ASP A 119 23.61 -10.16 0.26
N LEU A 120 23.17 -10.98 -0.70
CA LEU A 120 22.45 -12.24 -0.42
C LEU A 120 23.33 -13.29 0.28
N ALA A 121 24.63 -13.31 0.03
CA ALA A 121 25.56 -14.21 0.70
C ALA A 121 25.73 -13.81 2.17
N GLY A 122 25.75 -12.51 2.46
CA GLY A 122 25.74 -11.95 3.81
C GLY A 122 24.48 -12.30 4.59
N ILE A 123 23.30 -12.26 3.95
CA ILE A 123 22.07 -12.76 4.57
C ILE A 123 22.19 -14.26 4.88
N THR A 124 22.64 -15.04 3.90
CA THR A 124 22.79 -16.51 4.04
C THR A 124 23.72 -16.86 5.19
N ALA A 125 24.85 -16.14 5.34
CA ALA A 125 25.83 -16.34 6.40
C ALA A 125 25.27 -16.08 7.82
N ASN A 126 24.20 -15.29 7.93
CA ASN A 126 23.56 -14.93 9.20
C ASN A 126 22.28 -15.70 9.50
N LEU A 127 21.88 -16.67 8.67
CA LEU A 127 20.68 -17.47 8.92
C LEU A 127 20.74 -18.27 10.23
N ASP A 128 21.93 -18.68 10.69
CA ASP A 128 22.09 -19.35 11.99
C ASP A 128 21.76 -18.39 13.14
N TYR A 129 22.20 -17.13 13.07
CA TYR A 129 21.86 -16.09 14.03
C TYR A 129 20.34 -15.81 14.05
N LEU A 130 19.73 -15.71 12.86
CA LEU A 130 18.29 -15.47 12.75
C LEU A 130 17.48 -16.65 13.31
N ALA A 131 17.92 -17.90 13.07
CA ALA A 131 17.31 -19.07 13.66
C ALA A 131 17.46 -19.09 15.20
N GLU A 132 18.63 -18.71 15.74
CA GLU A 132 18.84 -18.58 17.19
C GLU A 132 17.96 -17.50 17.82
N LEU A 133 17.72 -16.39 17.11
CA LEU A 133 16.78 -15.35 17.52
C LEU A 133 15.33 -15.88 17.63
N GLY A 134 15.02 -16.98 16.95
CA GLY A 134 13.73 -17.66 17.02
C GLY A 134 12.71 -17.21 15.96
N ILE A 135 13.17 -16.53 14.90
CA ILE A 135 12.32 -16.14 13.77
C ILE A 135 12.07 -17.35 12.87
N ASN A 136 10.93 -17.38 12.21
CA ASN A 136 10.55 -18.46 11.27
C ASN A 136 10.18 -17.92 9.88
N ALA A 137 10.34 -16.63 9.64
CA ALA A 137 10.24 -16.02 8.33
C ALA A 137 11.14 -14.79 8.20
N ILE A 138 11.71 -14.57 7.03
CA ILE A 138 12.33 -13.31 6.63
C ILE A 138 11.46 -12.61 5.58
N TRP A 139 11.32 -11.30 5.69
CA TRP A 139 10.82 -10.45 4.60
C TRP A 139 11.98 -9.62 4.10
N MET A 140 12.34 -9.80 2.83
CA MET A 140 13.37 -8.99 2.19
C MET A 140 12.72 -7.82 1.44
N SER A 141 13.19 -6.59 1.72
CA SER A 141 13.00 -5.46 0.81
C SER A 141 13.51 -5.79 -0.61
N PRO A 142 13.15 -5.01 -1.65
CA PRO A 142 13.35 -5.41 -3.05
C PRO A 142 14.78 -5.84 -3.38
N ILE A 143 14.90 -6.99 -4.04
CA ILE A 143 16.17 -7.57 -4.52
C ILE A 143 16.25 -7.73 -6.04
N CYS A 144 15.16 -7.43 -6.75
CA CYS A 144 15.13 -7.50 -8.21
C CYS A 144 15.96 -6.37 -8.82
N ASP A 145 16.42 -6.56 -10.06
CA ASP A 145 17.26 -5.61 -10.79
C ASP A 145 16.55 -4.26 -10.91
N SER A 146 17.23 -3.21 -10.46
CA SER A 146 16.75 -1.84 -10.44
C SER A 146 17.92 -0.86 -10.66
N PRO A 147 17.67 0.34 -11.22
CA PRO A 147 18.64 1.43 -11.29
C PRO A 147 18.94 2.12 -9.94
N ASN A 148 18.21 1.76 -8.88
CA ASN A 148 18.28 2.32 -7.53
C ASN A 148 17.97 3.82 -7.41
N ASP A 149 17.03 4.33 -8.19
CA ASP A 149 16.52 5.68 -7.96
C ASP A 149 15.72 5.76 -6.64
N ASP A 150 15.05 4.66 -6.28
CA ASP A 150 14.31 4.50 -5.02
C ASP A 150 14.72 3.20 -4.31
N ASN A 151 16.04 2.97 -4.22
CA ASN A 151 16.66 1.86 -3.47
C ASN A 151 16.07 0.46 -3.79
N GLY A 152 15.71 0.21 -5.04
CA GLY A 152 15.19 -1.09 -5.49
C GLY A 152 13.68 -1.11 -5.74
N TYR A 153 12.92 -0.09 -5.33
CA TYR A 153 11.48 -0.03 -5.61
C TYR A 153 11.18 0.36 -7.07
N ASP A 154 12.14 0.93 -7.80
CA ASP A 154 12.09 1.19 -9.23
C ASP A 154 12.60 -0.01 -10.06
N ILE A 155 11.79 -1.07 -10.19
CA ILE A 155 12.18 -2.35 -10.80
C ILE A 155 12.41 -2.23 -12.32
N ARG A 156 13.59 -2.61 -12.80
CA ARG A 156 13.93 -2.69 -14.25
C ARG A 156 13.76 -4.09 -14.82
N ASP A 157 14.00 -5.14 -14.04
CA ASP A 157 13.72 -6.53 -14.44
C ASP A 157 13.25 -7.35 -13.24
N TYR A 158 11.97 -7.75 -13.28
CA TYR A 158 11.32 -8.51 -12.23
C TYR A 158 11.83 -9.94 -12.05
N ARG A 159 12.56 -10.53 -13.01
CA ARG A 159 13.02 -11.93 -12.94
C ARG A 159 14.53 -12.06 -12.75
N LYS A 160 15.20 -10.94 -12.45
CA LYS A 160 16.64 -10.87 -12.30
C LYS A 160 16.99 -10.26 -10.95
N ILE A 161 17.97 -10.82 -10.25
CA ILE A 161 18.54 -10.23 -9.04
C ILE A 161 19.40 -9.01 -9.41
N MET A 162 19.30 -7.96 -8.60
CA MET A 162 20.15 -6.78 -8.69
C MET A 162 21.61 -7.18 -8.51
N ALA A 163 22.47 -6.74 -9.44
CA ALA A 163 23.84 -7.24 -9.53
C ALA A 163 24.67 -7.02 -8.26
N GLU A 164 24.40 -5.96 -7.49
CA GLU A 164 25.09 -5.68 -6.23
C GLU A 164 24.66 -6.59 -5.07
N PHE A 165 23.50 -7.26 -5.16
CA PHE A 165 23.09 -8.24 -4.15
C PHE A 165 23.55 -9.66 -4.49
N GLY A 166 23.99 -9.90 -5.73
CA GLY A 166 24.50 -11.19 -6.19
C GLY A 166 23.74 -11.72 -7.40
N THR A 167 23.59 -13.04 -7.47
CA THR A 167 23.02 -13.77 -8.61
C THR A 167 21.74 -14.54 -8.24
N MET A 168 21.02 -15.03 -9.25
CA MET A 168 19.93 -15.99 -9.03
C MET A 168 20.40 -17.26 -8.31
N GLU A 169 21.67 -17.66 -8.47
CA GLU A 169 22.19 -18.84 -7.80
C GLU A 169 22.42 -18.58 -6.31
N ASP A 170 22.87 -17.37 -5.95
CA ASP A 170 23.00 -16.94 -4.56
C ASP A 170 21.61 -16.86 -3.89
N PHE A 171 20.60 -16.39 -4.62
CA PHE A 171 19.22 -16.38 -4.15
C PHE A 171 18.67 -17.80 -3.90
N ARG A 172 18.90 -18.74 -4.82
CA ARG A 172 18.52 -20.15 -4.64
C ARG A 172 19.24 -20.79 -3.45
N CYS A 173 20.52 -20.45 -3.24
CA CYS A 173 21.28 -20.88 -2.07
C CYS A 173 20.64 -20.36 -0.78
N LEU A 174 20.32 -19.06 -0.73
CA LEU A 174 19.63 -18.43 0.40
C LEU A 174 18.30 -19.11 0.71
N LEU A 175 17.45 -19.34 -0.31
CA LEU A 175 16.17 -20.03 -0.15
C LEU A 175 16.35 -21.42 0.45
N ALA A 176 17.23 -22.24 -0.14
CA ALA A 176 17.48 -23.60 0.31
C ALA A 176 18.00 -23.63 1.76
N GLU A 177 18.92 -22.74 2.11
CA GLU A 177 19.49 -22.67 3.45
C GLU A 177 18.50 -22.11 4.50
N ALA A 178 17.64 -21.17 4.12
CA ALA A 178 16.56 -20.67 4.97
C ALA A 178 15.54 -21.80 5.25
N HIS A 179 15.08 -22.49 4.21
CA HIS A 179 14.15 -23.62 4.33
C HIS A 179 14.72 -24.77 5.16
N ARG A 180 16.02 -25.07 5.04
CA ARG A 180 16.72 -26.07 5.88
C ARG A 180 16.63 -25.77 7.38
N ARG A 181 16.45 -24.50 7.73
CA ARG A 181 16.30 -24.00 9.11
C ARG A 181 14.84 -23.76 9.51
N GLY A 182 13.89 -24.07 8.64
CA GLY A 182 12.47 -23.77 8.86
C GLY A 182 12.13 -22.29 8.77
N ILE A 183 12.98 -21.49 8.11
CA ILE A 183 12.75 -20.07 7.87
C ILE A 183 12.12 -19.91 6.49
N ARG A 184 10.94 -19.31 6.45
CA ARG A 184 10.21 -18.95 5.23
C ARG A 184 10.77 -17.65 4.64
N VAL A 185 10.68 -17.48 3.33
CA VAL A 185 11.21 -16.31 2.61
C VAL A 185 10.08 -15.58 1.89
N ILE A 186 9.84 -14.35 2.32
CA ILE A 186 8.84 -13.43 1.75
C ILE A 186 9.58 -12.36 0.94
N MET A 187 9.17 -12.14 -0.30
CA MET A 187 9.79 -11.15 -1.18
C MET A 187 8.94 -9.87 -1.28
N ASP A 188 9.57 -8.70 -1.29
CA ASP A 188 8.90 -7.48 -1.71
C ASP A 188 8.53 -7.57 -3.20
N MET A 189 7.31 -7.16 -3.54
CA MET A 189 6.80 -7.21 -4.91
C MET A 189 6.11 -5.90 -5.25
N VAL A 190 6.70 -5.16 -6.19
CA VAL A 190 6.27 -3.81 -6.58
C VAL A 190 5.45 -3.88 -7.86
N LEU A 191 4.12 -3.79 -7.72
CA LEU A 191 3.19 -3.98 -8.84
C LEU A 191 2.44 -2.70 -9.25
N ASN A 192 2.62 -1.58 -8.54
CA ASN A 192 1.99 -0.32 -8.92
C ASN A 192 2.70 0.35 -10.10
N HIS A 193 4.02 0.24 -10.15
CA HIS A 193 4.88 0.94 -11.10
C HIS A 193 6.08 0.08 -11.46
N SER A 194 6.76 0.42 -12.55
CA SER A 194 8.09 -0.10 -12.89
C SER A 194 9.08 1.05 -13.09
N SER A 195 10.37 0.75 -13.17
CA SER A 195 11.37 1.71 -13.63
C SER A 195 11.02 2.24 -15.02
N ASP A 196 11.37 3.50 -15.31
CA ASP A 196 11.42 4.02 -16.68
C ASP A 196 12.47 3.31 -17.54
N GLU A 197 13.44 2.61 -16.93
CA GLU A 197 14.41 1.75 -17.63
C GLU A 197 13.89 0.33 -17.90
N HIS A 198 12.69 -0.02 -17.41
CA HIS A 198 12.09 -1.34 -17.65
C HIS A 198 11.84 -1.56 -19.16
N GLU A 199 12.03 -2.80 -19.65
CA GLU A 199 11.89 -3.13 -21.08
C GLU A 199 10.55 -2.66 -21.64
N TRP A 200 9.46 -2.89 -20.90
CA TRP A 200 8.12 -2.42 -21.26
C TRP A 200 8.08 -0.90 -21.50
N PHE A 201 8.63 -0.08 -20.59
CA PHE A 201 8.59 1.37 -20.75
C PHE A 201 9.45 1.83 -21.93
N GLN A 202 10.65 1.28 -22.08
CA GLN A 202 11.54 1.59 -23.20
C GLN A 202 10.90 1.24 -24.56
N ARG A 203 10.19 0.11 -24.65
CA ARG A 203 9.44 -0.28 -25.86
C ARG A 203 8.22 0.63 -26.10
N ALA A 204 7.57 1.10 -25.03
CA ALA A 204 6.51 2.08 -25.13
C ALA A 204 7.01 3.42 -25.72
N LEU A 205 8.17 3.90 -25.27
CA LEU A 205 8.86 5.09 -25.81
C LEU A 205 9.33 4.88 -27.26
N ALA A 206 9.69 3.64 -27.64
CA ALA A 206 9.99 3.28 -29.02
C ALA A 206 8.74 3.23 -29.94
N GLY A 207 7.55 3.50 -29.41
CA GLY A 207 6.30 3.57 -30.17
C GLY A 207 5.52 2.26 -30.25
N GLU A 208 5.92 1.21 -29.51
CA GLU A 208 5.20 -0.06 -29.54
C GLU A 208 3.88 0.03 -28.79
N LYS A 209 2.76 -0.05 -29.54
CA LYS A 209 1.42 0.20 -29.00
C LYS A 209 1.03 -0.71 -27.84
N LYS A 210 1.42 -1.99 -27.87
CA LYS A 210 1.17 -2.95 -26.78
C LYS A 210 1.68 -2.40 -25.45
N TYR A 211 2.94 -1.94 -25.42
CA TYR A 211 3.57 -1.45 -24.20
C TYR A 211 3.16 -0.02 -23.84
N GLN A 212 2.75 0.80 -24.80
CA GLN A 212 2.08 2.07 -24.47
C GLN A 212 0.80 1.85 -23.66
N ASP A 213 0.07 0.78 -23.91
CA ASP A 213 -1.14 0.46 -23.15
C ASP A 213 -0.83 -0.16 -21.76
N TYR A 214 0.44 -0.48 -21.45
CA TYR A 214 0.89 -0.96 -20.13
C TYR A 214 1.07 0.18 -19.12
N TYR A 215 1.10 1.44 -19.57
CA TYR A 215 1.27 2.61 -18.71
C TYR A 215 0.16 3.63 -18.96
N TYR A 216 0.03 4.60 -18.06
CA TYR A 216 -0.88 5.73 -18.27
C TYR A 216 -0.22 6.81 -19.13
N PHE A 217 -0.27 6.63 -20.45
CA PHE A 217 0.11 7.68 -21.40
C PHE A 217 -1.10 8.54 -21.83
N VAL A 218 -0.93 9.86 -21.82
CA VAL A 218 -1.95 10.81 -22.26
C VAL A 218 -1.35 11.79 -23.27
N ASP A 219 -2.06 12.00 -24.39
CA ASP A 219 -1.67 13.00 -25.40
C ASP A 219 -1.72 14.42 -24.80
N GLY A 220 -0.73 15.25 -25.11
CA GLY A 220 -0.70 16.63 -24.64
C GLY A 220 0.51 17.42 -25.12
N GLU A 221 0.55 18.68 -24.70
CA GLU A 221 1.65 19.62 -24.98
C GLU A 221 2.61 19.70 -23.79
N PRO A 222 3.91 20.04 -23.99
CA PRO A 222 4.95 19.99 -22.95
C PRO A 222 4.66 20.80 -21.67
N ASP A 223 3.84 21.84 -21.76
CA ASP A 223 3.56 22.77 -20.66
C ASP A 223 2.18 22.56 -20.03
N THR A 224 1.40 21.58 -20.49
CA THR A 224 0.04 21.32 -20.00
C THR A 224 -0.11 19.86 -19.57
N PRO A 225 0.20 19.54 -18.30
CA PRO A 225 -0.04 18.22 -17.74
C PRO A 225 -1.53 17.81 -17.86
N PRO A 226 -1.84 16.50 -17.96
CA PRO A 226 -3.21 16.01 -18.13
C PRO A 226 -4.18 16.42 -17.02
N ASN A 227 -3.67 16.56 -15.79
CA ASN A 227 -4.42 17.02 -14.62
C ASN A 227 -3.47 17.65 -13.59
N ASN A 228 -4.03 18.11 -12.48
CA ASN A 228 -3.29 18.77 -11.41
C ASN A 228 -2.66 17.83 -10.34
N TRP A 229 -2.54 16.52 -10.59
CA TRP A 229 -2.05 15.58 -9.57
C TRP A 229 -0.58 15.83 -9.18
N LEU A 230 -0.28 15.57 -7.91
CA LEU A 230 1.06 15.69 -7.35
C LEU A 230 1.64 14.33 -6.96
N SER A 231 2.94 14.18 -7.18
CA SER A 231 3.71 13.00 -6.79
C SER A 231 3.90 12.94 -5.26
N PHE A 232 3.95 11.73 -4.72
CA PHE A 232 4.33 11.44 -3.34
C PHE A 232 5.75 11.96 -3.00
N PHE A 233 6.61 12.09 -4.00
CA PHE A 233 8.00 12.56 -3.88
C PHE A 233 8.18 14.02 -4.34
N SER A 234 7.09 14.79 -4.35
CA SER A 234 7.02 16.22 -4.70
C SER A 234 6.94 16.51 -6.20
N GLY A 235 6.29 17.62 -6.53
CA GLY A 235 6.10 18.07 -7.91
C GLY A 235 4.92 17.42 -8.61
N SER A 236 4.80 17.66 -9.92
CA SER A 236 3.75 17.05 -10.75
C SER A 236 3.91 15.52 -10.77
N ALA A 237 2.79 14.80 -10.85
CA ALA A 237 2.76 13.36 -11.09
C ALA A 237 2.94 12.99 -12.58
N TRP A 238 3.36 13.93 -13.43
CA TRP A 238 3.42 13.73 -14.87
C TRP A 238 4.78 14.14 -15.44
N ASN A 239 5.36 13.25 -16.25
CA ASN A 239 6.53 13.51 -17.07
C ASN A 239 6.14 13.63 -18.54
N TYR A 240 6.65 14.64 -19.24
CA TYR A 240 6.44 14.77 -20.69
C TYR A 240 7.57 14.11 -21.47
N TYR A 241 7.21 13.24 -22.43
CA TYR A 241 8.14 12.53 -23.31
C TYR A 241 7.98 13.04 -24.75
N PRO A 242 8.84 13.97 -25.22
CA PRO A 242 8.71 14.63 -26.52
C PRO A 242 8.83 13.67 -27.71
N GLU A 243 9.57 12.57 -27.56
CA GLU A 243 9.76 11.55 -28.60
C GLU A 243 8.46 10.85 -29.03
N ILE A 244 7.46 10.82 -28.15
CA ILE A 244 6.13 10.25 -28.40
C ILE A 244 4.99 11.26 -28.22
N GLY A 245 5.32 12.52 -27.87
CA GLY A 245 4.35 13.60 -27.70
C GLY A 245 3.32 13.36 -26.60
N LYS A 246 3.69 12.66 -25.53
CA LYS A 246 2.77 12.17 -24.49
C LYS A 246 3.30 12.44 -23.09
N TRP A 247 2.38 12.61 -22.15
CA TRP A 247 2.63 12.60 -20.72
C TRP A 247 2.51 11.18 -20.17
N ALA A 248 3.41 10.78 -19.26
CA ALA A 248 3.33 9.53 -18.52
C ALA A 248 3.12 9.80 -17.02
N LEU A 249 2.20 9.05 -16.40
CA LEU A 249 1.91 9.14 -14.97
C LEU A 249 3.01 8.50 -14.13
N HIS A 250 3.41 9.19 -13.07
CA HIS A 250 4.24 8.66 -12.01
C HIS A 250 3.76 9.17 -10.64
N SER A 251 3.34 8.26 -9.79
CA SER A 251 2.84 8.57 -8.45
C SER A 251 4.00 8.85 -7.49
N PHE A 252 5.18 8.27 -7.75
CA PHE A 252 6.37 8.39 -6.93
C PHE A 252 7.46 9.17 -7.68
N SER A 253 8.70 8.66 -7.70
CA SER A 253 9.78 9.25 -8.46
C SER A 253 9.41 9.44 -9.93
N LYS A 254 10.07 10.40 -10.58
CA LYS A 254 10.07 10.58 -12.03
C LYS A 254 10.59 9.36 -12.79
N LYS A 255 11.18 8.36 -12.12
CA LYS A 255 11.61 7.10 -12.73
C LYS A 255 10.70 5.91 -12.40
N GLN A 256 9.60 6.11 -11.67
CA GLN A 256 8.65 5.07 -11.27
C GLN A 256 7.33 5.25 -12.03
N MET A 257 7.23 4.66 -13.22
CA MET A 257 6.11 4.85 -14.15
C MET A 257 4.94 3.93 -13.77
N ASP A 258 3.77 4.51 -13.53
CA ASP A 258 2.59 3.77 -13.08
C ASP A 258 2.08 2.80 -14.15
N LEU A 259 1.89 1.55 -13.71
CA LEU A 259 1.35 0.45 -14.50
C LEU A 259 -0.18 0.59 -14.62
N ASN A 260 -0.68 0.42 -15.84
CA ASN A 260 -2.09 0.51 -16.18
C ASN A 260 -2.81 -0.82 -15.94
N TRP A 261 -3.23 -1.05 -14.69
CA TRP A 261 -3.97 -2.25 -14.28
C TRP A 261 -5.30 -2.46 -15.00
N GLU A 262 -5.85 -1.46 -15.70
CA GLU A 262 -7.01 -1.67 -16.56
C GLU A 262 -6.71 -2.62 -17.74
N ASN A 263 -5.44 -2.73 -18.14
CA ASN A 263 -4.99 -3.59 -19.23
C ASN A 263 -4.86 -5.06 -18.78
N PRO A 264 -5.69 -5.98 -19.32
CA PRO A 264 -5.64 -7.40 -18.94
C PRO A 264 -4.35 -8.12 -19.37
N GLU A 265 -3.68 -7.70 -20.45
CA GLU A 265 -2.41 -8.30 -20.85
C GLU A 265 -1.31 -7.99 -19.85
N LEU A 266 -1.26 -6.74 -19.36
CA LEU A 266 -0.34 -6.36 -18.29
C LEU A 266 -0.59 -7.16 -17.01
N ARG A 267 -1.87 -7.29 -16.60
CA ARG A 267 -2.20 -8.06 -15.39
C ARG A 267 -1.73 -9.50 -15.50
N GLU A 268 -1.89 -10.16 -16.64
CA GLU A 268 -1.39 -11.52 -16.84
C GLU A 268 0.15 -11.60 -16.73
N GLU A 269 0.90 -10.63 -17.27
CA GLU A 269 2.36 -10.57 -17.13
C GLU A 269 2.78 -10.44 -15.65
N LEU A 270 2.07 -9.62 -14.87
CA LEU A 270 2.31 -9.46 -13.43
C LEU A 270 1.99 -10.75 -12.66
N PHE A 271 0.91 -11.45 -13.03
CA PHE A 271 0.57 -12.73 -12.42
C PHE A 271 1.63 -13.77 -12.73
N ASP A 272 2.16 -13.77 -13.94
CA ASP A 272 3.25 -14.66 -14.36
C ASP A 272 4.55 -14.40 -13.60
N ILE A 273 4.91 -13.14 -13.40
CA ILE A 273 6.06 -12.75 -12.56
C ILE A 273 5.92 -13.31 -11.15
N MET A 274 4.74 -13.20 -10.54
CA MET A 274 4.53 -13.75 -9.20
C MET A 274 4.62 -15.27 -9.19
N ARG A 275 4.04 -15.96 -10.18
CA ARG A 275 4.16 -17.42 -10.30
C ARG A 275 5.59 -17.87 -10.48
N PHE A 276 6.40 -17.16 -11.28
CA PHE A 276 7.82 -17.43 -11.45
C PHE A 276 8.56 -17.50 -10.10
N TRP A 277 8.37 -16.51 -9.23
CA TRP A 277 9.03 -16.50 -7.92
C TRP A 277 8.49 -17.58 -6.97
N LEU A 278 7.19 -17.88 -7.03
CA LEU A 278 6.59 -18.98 -6.26
C LEU A 278 7.12 -20.34 -6.74
N ASP A 279 7.32 -20.52 -8.05
CA ASP A 279 7.89 -21.73 -8.65
C ASP A 279 9.38 -21.89 -8.31
N GLU A 280 10.12 -20.79 -8.13
CA GLU A 280 11.49 -20.79 -7.59
C GLU A 280 11.55 -21.16 -6.08
N GLY A 281 10.42 -21.06 -5.37
CA GLY A 281 10.29 -21.49 -3.97
C GLY A 281 10.08 -20.37 -2.94
N VAL A 282 9.76 -19.15 -3.37
CA VAL A 282 9.35 -18.06 -2.46
C VAL A 282 8.05 -18.45 -1.72
N ASP A 283 7.97 -18.15 -0.43
CA ASP A 283 6.85 -18.54 0.43
C ASP A 283 5.74 -17.48 0.53
N GLY A 284 5.95 -16.32 -0.09
CA GLY A 284 4.96 -15.25 -0.07
C GLY A 284 5.49 -13.91 -0.53
N PHE A 285 4.61 -12.90 -0.52
CA PHE A 285 4.94 -11.55 -0.96
C PHE A 285 4.48 -10.49 0.03
N ARG A 286 5.32 -9.46 0.20
CA ARG A 286 4.87 -8.15 0.65
C ARG A 286 4.57 -7.32 -0.59
N LEU A 287 3.33 -6.88 -0.76
CA LEU A 287 2.89 -6.14 -1.93
C LEU A 287 3.00 -4.63 -1.67
N ASP A 288 3.94 -3.98 -2.35
CA ASP A 288 4.22 -2.55 -2.20
C ASP A 288 3.06 -1.68 -2.69
N VAL A 289 2.64 -0.72 -1.85
CA VAL A 289 1.58 0.28 -2.11
C VAL A 289 0.37 -0.25 -2.92
N ILE A 290 -0.04 -1.49 -2.66
CA ILE A 290 -1.02 -2.18 -3.51
C ILE A 290 -2.40 -1.50 -3.50
N SER A 291 -2.67 -0.67 -2.50
CA SER A 291 -3.92 0.08 -2.35
C SER A 291 -4.17 1.16 -3.42
N ILE A 292 -3.18 1.50 -4.25
CA ILE A 292 -3.29 2.57 -5.26
C ILE A 292 -3.22 2.09 -6.73
N ILE A 293 -3.26 0.78 -6.98
CA ILE A 293 -3.18 0.23 -8.35
C ILE A 293 -4.37 0.59 -9.25
N SER A 294 -5.53 0.88 -8.66
CA SER A 294 -6.76 1.24 -9.39
C SER A 294 -6.92 2.76 -9.45
N LYS A 295 -6.92 3.33 -10.67
CA LYS A 295 -7.09 4.79 -10.89
C LYS A 295 -8.48 5.08 -11.44
N THR A 296 -9.06 6.22 -11.06
CA THR A 296 -10.36 6.66 -11.58
C THR A 296 -10.27 6.98 -13.07
N LYS A 297 -11.20 6.39 -13.84
CA LYS A 297 -11.27 6.59 -15.29
C LYS A 297 -11.36 8.07 -15.65
N GLY A 298 -10.56 8.47 -16.64
CA GLY A 298 -10.50 9.85 -17.13
C GLY A 298 -9.55 10.74 -16.33
N LEU A 299 -8.95 10.23 -15.25
CA LEU A 299 -7.91 10.91 -14.46
C LEU A 299 -8.28 12.35 -14.11
N PRO A 300 -9.46 12.58 -13.47
CA PRO A 300 -9.96 13.93 -13.20
C PRO A 300 -9.03 14.72 -12.26
N ASP A 301 -9.13 16.05 -12.29
CA ASP A 301 -8.41 16.92 -11.36
C ASP A 301 -8.68 16.56 -9.89
N GLY A 302 -7.62 16.64 -9.09
CA GLY A 302 -7.67 16.53 -7.65
C GLY A 302 -8.11 17.83 -6.97
N SER A 303 -8.66 17.71 -5.76
CA SER A 303 -9.07 18.80 -4.89
C SER A 303 -7.85 19.40 -4.20
N ASP A 304 -7.67 20.72 -4.35
CA ASP A 304 -6.61 21.48 -3.68
C ASP A 304 -6.67 21.33 -2.15
N ILE A 305 -7.88 21.23 -1.61
CA ILE A 305 -8.12 21.18 -0.18
C ILE A 305 -7.69 19.82 0.38
N LEU A 306 -8.09 18.72 -0.26
CA LEU A 306 -7.61 17.39 0.12
C LEU A 306 -6.11 17.28 -0.09
N GLY A 307 -5.58 17.82 -1.19
CA GLY A 307 -4.14 17.85 -1.41
C GLY A 307 -3.38 18.52 -0.26
N SER A 308 -3.93 19.60 0.29
CA SER A 308 -3.37 20.27 1.47
C SER A 308 -3.51 19.45 2.77
N MET A 309 -4.64 18.74 2.96
CA MET A 309 -4.89 17.96 4.18
C MET A 309 -4.17 16.60 4.21
N LEU A 310 -4.19 15.88 3.09
CA LEU A 310 -3.62 14.55 2.93
C LEU A 310 -2.16 14.60 2.47
N GLY A 311 -1.67 15.78 2.08
CA GLY A 311 -0.31 16.01 1.59
C GLY A 311 -0.14 15.76 0.10
N PHE A 312 -1.13 15.15 -0.58
CA PHE A 312 -1.02 14.70 -1.96
C PHE A 312 -2.30 15.03 -2.74
N ARG A 313 -2.20 15.91 -3.73
CA ARG A 313 -3.34 16.31 -4.56
C ARG A 313 -3.65 15.22 -5.59
N GLY A 314 -4.92 14.82 -5.69
CA GLY A 314 -5.38 13.79 -6.61
C GLY A 314 -5.50 12.39 -6.00
N ILE A 315 -5.02 12.21 -4.76
CA ILE A 315 -5.04 10.92 -4.04
C ILE A 315 -6.43 10.31 -3.92
N GLU A 316 -7.48 11.13 -3.85
CA GLU A 316 -8.87 10.68 -3.78
C GLU A 316 -9.35 9.93 -5.03
N HIS A 317 -8.58 9.97 -6.13
CA HIS A 317 -8.94 9.31 -7.38
C HIS A 317 -8.26 7.95 -7.57
N TYR A 318 -7.33 7.57 -6.70
CA TYR A 318 -6.62 6.30 -6.80
C TYR A 318 -6.42 5.58 -5.46
N PHE A 319 -6.57 6.30 -4.34
CA PHE A 319 -6.59 5.69 -3.03
C PHE A 319 -7.83 4.83 -2.85
N PHE A 320 -7.63 3.52 -2.71
CA PHE A 320 -8.74 2.56 -2.63
C PHE A 320 -9.66 2.66 -3.87
N GLY A 321 -9.01 2.68 -5.04
CA GLY A 321 -9.67 2.95 -6.31
C GLY A 321 -10.80 1.98 -6.68
N PRO A 322 -11.61 2.35 -7.70
CA PRO A 322 -12.92 1.74 -7.97
C PRO A 322 -12.90 0.25 -8.32
N ARG A 323 -11.76 -0.29 -8.75
CA ARG A 323 -11.56 -1.70 -9.11
C ARG A 323 -10.49 -2.39 -8.27
N LEU A 324 -10.07 -1.78 -7.15
CA LEU A 324 -8.99 -2.31 -6.32
C LEU A 324 -9.27 -3.76 -5.90
N HIS A 325 -10.41 -4.04 -5.27
CA HIS A 325 -10.66 -5.39 -4.79
C HIS A 325 -10.92 -6.39 -5.92
N GLU A 326 -11.48 -5.94 -7.05
CA GLU A 326 -11.56 -6.76 -8.27
C GLU A 326 -10.18 -7.24 -8.69
N PHE A 327 -9.21 -6.32 -8.79
CA PHE A 327 -7.84 -6.63 -9.14
C PHE A 327 -7.14 -7.50 -8.10
N LEU A 328 -7.37 -7.28 -6.81
CA LEU A 328 -6.78 -8.11 -5.75
C LEU A 328 -7.30 -9.55 -5.77
N ARG A 329 -8.60 -9.76 -6.03
CA ARG A 329 -9.16 -11.11 -6.17
C ARG A 329 -8.67 -11.79 -7.44
N GLU A 330 -8.55 -11.06 -8.54
CA GLU A 330 -7.98 -11.58 -9.79
C GLU A 330 -6.51 -11.96 -9.59
N LEU A 331 -5.73 -11.12 -8.90
CA LEU A 331 -4.35 -11.38 -8.51
C LEU A 331 -4.26 -12.67 -7.69
N ARG A 332 -5.00 -12.78 -6.58
CA ARG A 332 -5.02 -13.99 -5.76
C ARG A 332 -5.38 -15.23 -6.57
N ALA A 333 -6.45 -15.17 -7.37
CA ALA A 333 -6.94 -16.32 -8.12
C ALA A 333 -5.98 -16.81 -9.22
N ASN A 334 -5.11 -15.94 -9.72
CA ASN A 334 -4.22 -16.23 -10.85
C ASN A 334 -2.72 -16.26 -10.49
N SER A 335 -2.36 -15.95 -9.25
CA SER A 335 -0.99 -16.12 -8.73
C SER A 335 -0.96 -16.87 -7.38
N PHE A 336 -0.75 -16.16 -6.27
CA PHE A 336 -0.39 -16.73 -4.96
C PHE A 336 -1.49 -17.58 -4.33
N GLY A 337 -2.77 -17.38 -4.66
CA GLY A 337 -3.87 -18.18 -4.13
C GLY A 337 -3.90 -19.63 -4.62
N ARG A 338 -3.03 -19.99 -5.58
CA ARG A 338 -2.83 -21.38 -6.05
C ARG A 338 -1.70 -22.11 -5.33
N TYR A 339 -0.97 -21.42 -4.46
CA TYR A 339 0.19 -21.90 -3.71
C TYR A 339 -0.11 -21.84 -2.22
N ASP A 340 0.68 -22.53 -1.40
CA ASP A 340 0.69 -22.34 0.05
C ASP A 340 1.53 -21.10 0.41
N ALA A 341 1.10 -19.95 -0.11
CA ALA A 341 1.83 -18.68 -0.05
C ALA A 341 1.15 -17.66 0.84
N PHE A 342 1.95 -16.82 1.50
CA PHE A 342 1.50 -15.72 2.35
C PHE A 342 1.51 -14.38 1.60
N THR A 343 0.55 -13.50 1.90
CA THR A 343 0.52 -12.12 1.38
C THR A 343 0.26 -11.08 2.44
N VAL A 344 1.06 -10.01 2.41
CA VAL A 344 0.84 -8.80 3.18
C VAL A 344 0.87 -7.58 2.27
N GLY A 345 -0.24 -6.83 2.21
CA GLY A 345 -0.27 -5.57 1.47
C GLY A 345 0.23 -4.41 2.30
N GLU A 346 1.02 -3.52 1.71
CA GLU A 346 1.25 -2.22 2.31
C GLU A 346 0.12 -1.24 1.95
N THR A 347 -0.62 -0.79 2.96
CA THR A 347 -1.80 0.06 2.75
C THR A 347 -1.81 1.24 3.74
N PRO A 348 -1.01 2.29 3.50
CA PRO A 348 -0.93 3.41 4.42
C PRO A 348 -2.25 4.21 4.43
N GLY A 349 -2.81 4.46 5.61
CA GLY A 349 -3.94 5.38 5.82
C GLY A 349 -5.32 4.89 5.37
N THR A 350 -5.48 3.58 5.15
CA THR A 350 -6.78 2.96 4.81
C THR A 350 -7.72 2.89 6.00
N GLY A 351 -7.21 2.87 7.24
CA GLY A 351 -8.04 2.73 8.44
C GLY A 351 -8.45 1.29 8.70
N MET A 352 -9.01 1.04 9.89
CA MET A 352 -9.29 -0.31 10.38
C MET A 352 -10.31 -1.05 9.52
N HIS A 353 -11.42 -0.40 9.17
CA HIS A 353 -12.54 -1.04 8.49
C HIS A 353 -12.24 -1.35 7.01
N MET A 354 -11.52 -0.48 6.32
CA MET A 354 -11.06 -0.72 4.96
C MET A 354 -9.98 -1.81 4.94
N ASN A 355 -9.11 -1.88 5.96
CA ASN A 355 -8.16 -2.98 6.13
C ASN A 355 -8.86 -4.33 6.31
N GLN A 356 -9.95 -4.37 7.07
CA GLN A 356 -10.78 -5.57 7.17
C GLN A 356 -11.38 -5.95 5.79
N MET A 357 -11.78 -4.98 4.97
CA MET A 357 -12.27 -5.28 3.61
C MET A 357 -11.18 -5.89 2.70
N LEU A 358 -9.90 -5.58 2.94
CA LEU A 358 -8.79 -6.13 2.16
C LEU A 358 -8.34 -7.52 2.66
N THR A 359 -8.67 -7.87 3.90
CA THR A 359 -8.07 -9.02 4.61
C THR A 359 -9.06 -10.03 5.19
N ALA A 360 -10.37 -9.73 5.14
CA ALA A 360 -11.39 -10.66 5.60
C ALA A 360 -11.32 -11.95 4.78
N GLU A 361 -11.21 -13.08 5.48
CA GLU A 361 -11.05 -14.42 4.91
C GLU A 361 -12.09 -14.72 3.83
N GLU A 362 -13.36 -14.33 4.03
CA GLU A 362 -14.43 -14.58 3.07
C GLU A 362 -14.29 -13.82 1.74
N ARG A 363 -13.46 -12.77 1.70
CA ARG A 363 -13.26 -11.94 0.51
C ARG A 363 -12.19 -12.47 -0.42
N GLY A 364 -11.25 -13.27 0.10
CA GLY A 364 -10.22 -13.93 -0.70
C GLY A 364 -9.35 -12.92 -1.47
N GLU A 365 -8.87 -11.89 -0.77
CA GLU A 365 -8.00 -10.84 -1.32
C GLU A 365 -6.58 -11.02 -0.78
N LEU A 366 -6.19 -10.29 0.27
CA LEU A 366 -4.90 -10.43 0.95
C LEU A 366 -5.07 -11.24 2.24
N ASP A 367 -3.99 -11.84 2.73
CA ASP A 367 -4.03 -12.53 4.03
C ASP A 367 -3.94 -11.54 5.19
N THR A 368 -3.18 -10.46 5.02
CA THR A 368 -3.09 -9.35 5.98
C THR A 368 -2.58 -8.05 5.32
N VAL A 369 -2.48 -6.97 6.09
CA VAL A 369 -1.92 -5.69 5.65
C VAL A 369 -1.04 -5.04 6.72
N LEU A 370 -0.06 -4.26 6.28
CA LEU A 370 0.69 -3.33 7.14
C LEU A 370 -0.15 -2.07 7.35
N CYS A 371 -0.65 -1.91 8.57
CA CYS A 371 -1.35 -0.70 9.01
C CYS A 371 -0.39 0.24 9.74
N PHE A 372 -0.34 1.51 9.35
CA PHE A 372 0.59 2.51 9.89
C PHE A 372 -0.06 3.45 10.92
N ASP A 373 -1.37 3.32 11.16
CA ASP A 373 -2.17 4.28 11.94
C ASP A 373 -1.67 4.44 13.41
N HIS A 374 -0.98 3.44 13.96
CA HIS A 374 -0.39 3.49 15.30
C HIS A 374 0.93 4.27 15.35
N LEU A 375 1.58 4.49 14.19
CA LEU A 375 2.77 5.33 14.02
C LEU A 375 2.42 6.80 13.73
N ASP A 376 1.16 7.08 13.39
CA ASP A 376 0.65 8.44 13.24
C ASP A 376 0.60 9.18 14.58
N CYS A 377 0.64 10.52 14.51
CA CYS A 377 0.36 11.37 15.65
C CYS A 377 -0.72 12.40 15.24
N PRO A 378 -1.89 12.42 15.91
CA PRO A 378 -2.98 13.33 15.53
C PRO A 378 -2.52 14.78 15.42
N GLY A 379 -2.85 15.42 14.30
CA GLY A 379 -2.50 16.82 14.02
C GLY A 379 -1.02 17.05 13.68
N LYS A 380 -0.24 16.01 13.40
CA LYS A 380 1.14 16.08 12.91
C LYS A 380 1.25 15.43 11.54
N ASN A 381 2.09 15.99 10.68
CA ASN A 381 2.54 15.36 9.44
C ASN A 381 3.96 14.80 9.61
N LYS A 382 4.40 13.94 8.68
CA LYS A 382 5.71 13.25 8.75
C LYS A 382 6.94 14.18 8.78
N TYR A 383 6.80 15.41 8.31
CA TYR A 383 7.87 16.41 8.29
C TYR A 383 7.86 17.33 9.53
N ASP A 384 6.82 17.25 10.37
CA ASP A 384 6.81 17.98 11.63
C ASP A 384 7.84 17.39 12.60
N ASN A 385 8.43 18.24 13.43
CA ASN A 385 9.23 17.77 14.55
C ASN A 385 8.32 17.40 15.73
N TYR A 386 8.21 16.10 16.02
CA TYR A 386 7.45 15.55 17.16
C TYR A 386 8.02 14.20 17.62
N LEU A 387 7.72 13.85 18.87
CA LEU A 387 7.89 12.51 19.43
C LEU A 387 6.58 11.72 19.32
N TYR A 388 6.66 10.40 19.18
CA TYR A 388 5.48 9.54 19.15
C TYR A 388 4.71 9.59 20.48
N ASP A 389 3.37 9.67 20.39
CA ASP A 389 2.50 9.60 21.56
C ASP A 389 2.08 8.14 21.82
N LEU A 390 2.73 7.51 22.80
CA LEU A 390 2.40 6.14 23.20
C LEU A 390 0.94 5.97 23.64
N ARG A 391 0.24 7.03 24.07
CA ARG A 391 -1.19 6.95 24.40
C ARG A 391 -2.03 6.79 23.14
N TRP A 392 -1.63 7.43 22.04
CA TRP A 392 -2.26 7.26 20.74
C TRP A 392 -2.00 5.86 20.20
N MET A 393 -0.73 5.44 20.17
CA MET A 393 -0.34 4.09 19.75
C MET A 393 -1.11 3.02 20.52
N LYS A 394 -1.15 3.11 21.86
CA LYS A 394 -1.94 2.21 22.71
C LYS A 394 -3.41 2.17 22.28
N LYS A 395 -4.03 3.33 22.02
CA LYS A 395 -5.43 3.42 21.61
C LYS A 395 -5.66 2.68 20.29
N VAL A 396 -4.81 2.93 19.28
CA VAL A 396 -4.93 2.31 17.95
C VAL A 396 -4.68 0.81 18.02
N LEU A 397 -3.59 0.37 18.65
CA LEU A 397 -3.28 -1.05 18.81
C LEU A 397 -4.37 -1.79 19.61
N THR A 398 -4.92 -1.17 20.66
CA THR A 398 -6.03 -1.78 21.43
C THR A 398 -7.27 -1.95 20.57
N ALA A 399 -7.64 -0.93 19.78
CA ALA A 399 -8.78 -1.01 18.87
C ALA A 399 -8.55 -2.11 17.81
N GLN A 400 -7.37 -2.16 17.18
CA GLN A 400 -7.03 -3.22 16.23
C GLN A 400 -7.11 -4.61 16.89
N GLN A 401 -6.59 -4.80 18.09
CA GLN A 401 -6.61 -6.11 18.77
C GLN A 401 -8.03 -6.56 19.17
N ILE A 402 -8.95 -5.63 19.43
CA ILE A 402 -10.32 -5.95 19.88
C ILE A 402 -11.30 -6.01 18.70
N ASP A 403 -11.20 -5.06 17.77
CA ASP A 403 -12.25 -4.73 16.80
C ASP A 403 -11.91 -5.18 15.37
N TYR A 404 -10.69 -5.63 15.07
CA TYR A 404 -10.30 -6.06 13.71
C TYR A 404 -11.05 -7.30 13.20
N THR A 405 -11.87 -7.94 14.04
CA THR A 405 -12.68 -9.16 13.82
C THR A 405 -11.89 -10.46 13.84
N LYS A 406 -12.62 -11.58 14.06
CA LYS A 406 -12.05 -12.93 14.10
C LYS A 406 -11.73 -13.52 12.72
N SER A 407 -12.26 -12.92 11.65
CA SER A 407 -12.07 -13.34 10.25
C SER A 407 -10.94 -12.60 9.55
N CYS A 408 -10.23 -11.72 10.25
CA CYS A 408 -9.09 -10.97 9.73
C CYS A 408 -7.86 -11.22 10.62
N TRP A 409 -6.67 -10.87 10.13
CA TRP A 409 -5.42 -11.01 10.89
C TRP A 409 -4.62 -9.71 10.86
N ASN A 410 -4.12 -9.26 12.00
CA ASN A 410 -3.32 -8.03 12.12
C ASN A 410 -1.82 -8.32 12.10
N VAL A 411 -1.05 -7.44 11.46
CA VAL A 411 0.41 -7.39 11.61
C VAL A 411 0.78 -6.46 12.77
N LEU A 412 1.71 -6.91 13.61
CA LEU A 412 2.34 -6.11 14.64
C LEU A 412 3.75 -5.72 14.19
N PHE A 413 4.00 -4.43 14.01
CA PHE A 413 5.34 -3.91 13.74
C PHE A 413 5.51 -2.52 14.34
N PHE A 414 6.76 -2.13 14.59
CA PHE A 414 7.11 -0.82 15.15
C PHE A 414 8.16 -0.08 14.34
N GLU A 415 8.91 -0.80 13.51
CA GLU A 415 9.97 -0.27 12.66
C GLU A 415 9.91 -0.94 11.30
N ASN A 416 10.33 -0.20 10.27
CA ASN A 416 10.63 -0.71 8.94
C ASN A 416 11.72 0.20 8.31
N HIS A 417 12.02 0.03 7.03
CA HIS A 417 13.03 0.84 6.35
C HIS A 417 12.62 2.31 6.12
N ASP A 418 11.33 2.65 6.15
CA ASP A 418 10.81 4.01 5.94
C ASP A 418 10.63 4.81 7.23
N ASN A 419 10.58 4.14 8.38
CA ASN A 419 10.27 4.75 9.66
C ASN A 419 11.53 4.93 10.53
N PRO A 420 11.60 6.02 11.31
CA PRO A 420 12.69 6.18 12.27
C PRO A 420 12.64 5.09 13.33
N ARG A 421 13.81 4.78 13.92
CA ARG A 421 13.90 3.86 15.06
C ARG A 421 12.96 4.29 16.19
N MET A 422 12.09 3.38 16.60
CA MET A 422 11.02 3.59 17.58
C MET A 422 11.57 4.11 18.90
N ILE A 423 12.68 3.54 19.35
CA ILE A 423 13.36 3.96 20.59
C ILE A 423 13.64 5.46 20.58
N SER A 424 14.28 5.95 19.51
CA SER A 424 14.63 7.37 19.37
C SER A 424 13.42 8.27 19.16
N LYS A 425 12.39 7.77 18.47
CA LYS A 425 11.19 8.55 18.12
C LYS A 425 10.21 8.67 19.28
N VAL A 426 10.22 7.72 20.23
CA VAL A 426 9.47 7.79 21.48
C VAL A 426 10.20 8.67 22.51
N ASN A 427 11.48 8.40 22.77
CA ASN A 427 12.29 9.23 23.65
C ASN A 427 13.80 9.06 23.34
N PRO A 428 14.50 10.13 22.95
CA PRO A 428 15.92 10.05 22.61
C PRO A 428 16.85 9.92 23.83
N ASP A 429 16.36 10.07 25.06
CA ASP A 429 17.19 9.94 26.26
C ASP A 429 17.67 8.49 26.47
N PRO A 430 18.99 8.23 26.47
CA PRO A 430 19.56 6.91 26.65
C PRO A 430 19.13 6.19 27.93
N ALA A 431 18.73 6.94 28.98
CA ALA A 431 18.26 6.37 30.23
C ALA A 431 17.01 5.47 30.06
N TYR A 432 16.23 5.67 28.99
CA TYR A 432 15.01 4.90 28.72
C TYR A 432 15.18 3.85 27.61
N ARG A 433 16.36 3.74 26.97
CA ARG A 433 16.58 2.87 25.81
C ARG A 433 16.15 1.43 26.05
N ASP A 434 16.59 0.82 27.14
CA ASP A 434 16.31 -0.60 27.43
C ASP A 434 14.85 -0.87 27.81
N ALA A 435 14.17 0.14 28.38
CA ALA A 435 12.75 0.03 28.72
C ALA A 435 11.88 0.16 27.47
N ILE A 436 12.23 1.08 26.57
CA ILE A 436 11.50 1.31 25.32
C ILE A 436 11.78 0.19 24.32
N GLY A 437 12.99 -0.35 24.27
CA GLY A 437 13.33 -1.49 23.40
C GLY A 437 12.65 -2.82 23.76
N LYS A 438 11.80 -2.82 24.80
CA LYS A 438 10.96 -3.96 25.21
C LYS A 438 9.46 -3.71 25.01
N LEU A 439 9.08 -2.53 24.50
CA LEU A 439 7.75 -2.31 23.90
C LEU A 439 7.62 -3.21 22.68
#